data_AF-A0A941LNQ1-F1
#
_entry.id   AF-A0A941LNQ1-F1
#
_cell.length_a   1.000
_cell.length_b   1.000
_cell.length_c   1.000
_cell.angle_alpha   90.00
_cell.angle_beta   90.00
_cell.angle_gamma   90.00
#
_symmetry.space_group_name_H-M   'P 1'
#
loop_
_entity.id
_entity.type
_entity.pdbx_description
1 polymer ?
#
loop_
_entity_poly.entity_id
_entity_poly.type
_entity_poly.pdbx_seq_one_letter_code
_entity_poly.pdbx_strand_id
1 'polypeptide(L)'
;MSGPFREPREQVFSYDYSVQRSTWPTPHGVRVKISLPYELEVFKGGLLEGVTGSPGQQLMISNILSKKIADWKVQIAEAEGFFLERRDVMLPPFVGPLAYLFPKLEERFHVEQATIREDVKRRVGV
;
A
#
# COMPACT_ATOMS: atom_id res chain seq x y z
N MET A 1 0.08 25.94 24.65
CA MET A 1 -0.68 26.11 23.40
C MET A 1 -0.40 24.93 22.50
N SER A 2 -1.36 24.00 22.41
CA SER A 2 -1.29 22.87 21.48
C SER A 2 -1.47 23.43 20.07
N GLY A 3 -0.43 23.37 19.23
CA GLY A 3 -0.58 23.69 17.81
C GLY A 3 -1.59 22.73 17.18
N PRO A 4 -2.29 23.11 16.08
CA PRO A 4 -3.25 22.22 15.44
C PRO A 4 -2.52 20.94 15.03
N PHE A 5 -2.83 19.83 15.70
CA PHE A 5 -2.41 18.51 15.28
C PHE A 5 -2.96 18.32 13.87
N ARG A 6 -2.11 18.54 12.88
CA ARG A 6 -2.46 18.29 11.48
C ARG A 6 -2.48 16.77 11.34
N GLU A 7 -3.68 16.20 11.23
CA GLU A 7 -3.81 14.83 10.76
C GLU A 7 -2.93 14.67 9.51
N PRO A 8 -2.08 13.63 9.43
CA PRO A 8 -1.29 13.37 8.24
C PRO A 8 -2.25 13.18 7.06
N ARG A 9 -2.43 14.24 6.26
CA ARG A 9 -3.38 14.25 5.14
C ARG A 9 -3.00 13.28 4.03
N GLU A 10 -1.75 12.85 4.00
CA GLU A 10 -1.26 11.90 3.01
C GLU A 10 -0.60 10.74 3.76
N GLN A 11 -1.24 9.57 3.72
CA GLN A 11 -0.57 8.30 4.07
C GLN A 11 0.40 7.95 2.94
N VAL A 12 1.47 8.73 2.80
CA VAL A 12 2.59 8.40 1.91
C VAL A 12 3.51 7.47 2.66
N PHE A 13 3.65 6.25 2.16
CA PHE A 13 4.65 5.34 2.67
C PHE A 13 5.94 5.49 1.87
N SER A 14 7.07 5.51 2.58
CA SER A 14 8.39 5.43 1.98
C SER A 14 8.97 4.08 2.33
N TYR A 15 9.32 3.31 1.31
CA TYR A 15 9.99 2.03 1.45
C TYR A 15 11.38 2.15 0.85
N ASP A 16 12.39 1.74 1.60
CA ASP A 16 13.77 1.62 1.10
C ASP A 16 13.99 0.16 0.65
N TYR A 17 14.22 -0.04 -0.64
CA TYR A 17 14.51 -1.36 -1.23
C TYR A 17 15.99 -1.47 -1.59
N SER A 18 16.54 -2.68 -1.49
CA SER A 18 17.83 -3.01 -2.10
C SER A 18 17.55 -3.89 -3.32
N VAL A 19 17.82 -3.37 -4.51
CA VAL A 19 17.62 -4.09 -5.76
C VAL A 19 18.97 -4.63 -6.23
N GLN A 20 19.07 -5.96 -6.32
CA GLN A 20 20.22 -6.64 -6.90
C GLN A 20 19.82 -7.24 -8.24
N ARG A 21 20.49 -6.79 -9.31
CA ARG A 21 20.31 -7.32 -10.67
C ARG A 21 21.58 -8.02 -11.12
N SER A 22 21.42 -9.06 -11.95
CA SER A 22 22.54 -9.80 -12.54
C SER A 22 23.43 -8.93 -13.42
N THR A 23 22.89 -7.86 -13.99
CA THR A 23 23.60 -6.90 -14.84
C THR A 23 24.37 -5.84 -14.04
N TRP A 24 24.20 -5.77 -12.71
CA TRP A 24 24.85 -4.76 -11.87
C TRP A 24 25.95 -5.37 -10.99
N PRO A 25 27.10 -4.70 -10.83
CA PRO A 25 28.20 -5.23 -10.04
C PRO A 25 27.92 -5.22 -8.53
N THR A 26 26.99 -4.37 -8.06
CA THR A 26 26.59 -4.27 -6.63
C THR A 26 25.08 -4.04 -6.49
N PRO A 27 24.47 -4.47 -5.37
CA PRO A 27 23.10 -4.08 -5.03
C PRO A 27 22.97 -2.57 -4.89
N HIS A 28 21.85 -2.01 -5.36
CA HIS A 28 21.58 -0.58 -5.27
C HIS A 28 20.36 -0.31 -4.39
N GLY A 29 20.48 0.68 -3.51
CA GLY A 29 19.35 1.19 -2.74
C GLY A 29 18.41 1.99 -3.63
N VAL A 30 17.16 1.57 -3.74
CA VAL A 30 16.10 2.29 -4.45
C VAL A 30 15.07 2.72 -3.42
N ARG A 31 14.85 4.04 -3.27
CA ARG A 31 13.78 4.54 -2.42
C ARG A 31 12.50 4.65 -3.22
N VAL A 32 11.44 4.02 -2.72
CA VAL A 32 10.12 4.00 -3.34
C VAL A 32 9.14 4.78 -2.47
N LYS A 33 8.59 5.85 -3.04
CA LYS A 33 7.54 6.65 -2.39
C LYS A 33 6.19 6.26 -2.97
N ILE A 34 5.29 5.78 -2.13
CA ILE A 34 4.00 5.23 -2.54
C ILE A 34 2.89 6.15 -2.05
N SER A 35 2.07 6.61 -3.00
CA SER A 35 0.79 7.26 -2.69
C SER A 35 -0.32 6.21 -2.67
N LEU A 36 -1.09 6.18 -1.58
CA LEU A 36 -2.15 5.20 -1.30
C LEU A 36 -3.56 5.73 -1.01
N PRO A 37 -3.84 7.05 -0.87
CA PRO A 37 -5.12 7.49 -0.29
C PRO A 37 -6.33 7.04 -1.12
N TYR A 38 -6.20 7.03 -2.45
CA TYR A 38 -7.28 6.60 -3.35
C TYR A 38 -7.56 5.10 -3.22
N GLU A 39 -6.55 4.26 -3.33
CA GLU A 39 -6.70 2.81 -3.25
C GLU A 39 -7.21 2.39 -1.87
N LEU A 40 -6.70 3.01 -0.80
CA LEU A 40 -7.12 2.71 0.56
C LEU A 40 -8.62 2.95 0.77
N GLU A 41 -9.18 4.03 0.23
CA GLU A 41 -10.61 4.30 0.32
C GLU A 41 -11.45 3.22 -0.37
N VAL A 42 -11.04 2.80 -1.57
CA VAL A 42 -11.72 1.74 -2.33
C VAL A 42 -11.70 0.40 -1.59
N PHE A 43 -10.53 -0.07 -1.17
CA PHE A 43 -10.41 -1.37 -0.50
C PHE A 43 -10.97 -1.39 0.91
N LYS A 44 -10.92 -0.25 1.61
CA LYS A 44 -11.57 -0.12 2.92
C LYS A 44 -13.09 -0.31 2.80
N GLY A 45 -13.71 0.22 1.75
CA GLY A 45 -15.13 -0.02 1.44
C GLY A 45 -15.45 -1.50 1.23
N GLY A 46 -14.64 -2.22 0.44
CA GLY A 46 -14.85 -3.64 0.17
C GLY A 46 -14.48 -4.59 1.32
N LEU A 47 -13.59 -4.18 2.23
CA LEU A 47 -13.25 -4.99 3.41
C LEU A 47 -14.35 -4.89 4.49
N LEU A 48 -14.87 -3.68 4.70
CA LEU A 48 -15.70 -3.29 5.84
C LEU A 48 -17.21 -3.33 5.57
N GLU A 49 -17.72 -4.15 4.63
CA GLU A 49 -19.17 -4.37 4.42
C GLU A 49 -19.90 -4.76 5.72
N GLY A 50 -20.21 -3.78 6.58
CA GLY A 50 -20.81 -3.95 7.90
C GLY A 50 -19.89 -3.91 9.14
N VAL A 51 -18.56 -3.78 9.01
CA VAL A 51 -17.66 -3.74 10.19
C VAL A 51 -17.58 -2.33 10.78
N THR A 52 -18.52 -2.01 11.66
CA THR A 52 -18.52 -0.78 12.46
C THR A 52 -17.60 -0.92 13.68
N GLY A 53 -16.29 -0.97 13.43
CA GLY A 53 -15.30 -0.94 14.51
C GLY A 53 -15.24 0.44 15.19
N SER A 54 -14.73 0.48 16.42
CA SER A 54 -14.42 1.75 17.12
C SER A 54 -13.39 2.57 16.33
N PRO A 55 -13.25 3.89 16.56
CA PRO A 55 -12.26 4.71 15.87
C PRO A 55 -10.83 4.15 15.92
N GLY A 56 -10.44 3.56 17.06
CA GLY A 56 -9.13 2.90 17.20
C GLY A 56 -9.01 1.63 16.33
N GLN A 57 -10.09 0.85 16.23
CA GLN A 57 -10.15 -0.34 15.37
C GLN A 57 -10.09 0.04 13.89
N GLN A 58 -10.81 1.09 13.47
CA GLN A 58 -10.77 1.60 12.10
C GLN A 58 -9.38 2.12 11.71
N LEU A 59 -8.68 2.78 12.63
CA LEU A 59 -7.30 3.23 12.42
C LEU A 59 -6.35 2.04 12.26
N MET A 60 -6.51 0.99 13.07
CA MET A 60 -5.69 -0.21 12.98
C MET A 60 -5.95 -0.99 11.68
N ILE A 61 -7.21 -1.09 11.24
CA ILE A 61 -7.57 -1.68 9.96
C ILE A 61 -6.96 -0.90 8.80
N SER A 62 -7.05 0.44 8.86
CA SER A 62 -6.47 1.32 7.84
C SER A 62 -4.94 1.14 7.75
N ASN A 63 -4.26 0.98 8.89
CA ASN A 63 -2.82 0.71 8.95
C ASN A 63 -2.42 -0.68 8.43
N ILE A 64 -3.25 -1.70 8.63
CA ILE A 64 -3.01 -3.05 8.11
C ILE A 64 -3.19 -3.04 6.59
N LEU A 65 -4.29 -2.47 6.11
CA LEU A 65 -4.61 -2.36 4.69
C LEU A 65 -3.56 -1.54 3.94
N SER A 66 -3.16 -0.39 4.46
CA SER A 66 -2.19 0.48 3.77
C SER A 66 -0.84 -0.20 3.56
N LYS A 67 -0.35 -0.96 4.56
CA LYS A 67 0.88 -1.77 4.41
C LYS A 67 0.74 -2.84 3.32
N LYS A 68 -0.38 -3.58 3.31
CA LYS A 68 -0.65 -4.61 2.31
C LYS A 68 -0.74 -4.04 0.90
N ILE A 69 -1.48 -2.96 0.72
CA ILE A 69 -1.62 -2.28 -0.58
C ILE A 69 -0.25 -1.79 -1.06
N ALA A 70 0.55 -1.17 -0.18
CA ALA A 70 1.90 -0.76 -0.54
C ALA A 70 2.79 -1.92 -0.99
N ASP A 71 2.79 -3.04 -0.24
CA ASP A 71 3.58 -4.22 -0.60
C ASP A 71 3.18 -4.76 -1.98
N TRP A 72 1.88 -4.84 -2.26
CA TRP A 72 1.38 -5.26 -3.59
C TRP A 72 1.76 -4.26 -4.69
N LYS A 73 1.66 -2.95 -4.44
CA LYS A 73 2.06 -1.93 -5.42
C LYS A 73 3.52 -2.05 -5.80
N VAL A 74 4.40 -2.35 -4.84
CA VAL A 74 5.81 -2.57 -5.13
C VAL A 74 6.03 -3.83 -5.94
N GLN A 75 5.37 -4.94 -5.59
CA GLN A 75 5.48 -6.18 -6.37
C GLN A 75 5.00 -5.99 -7.82
N ILE A 76 3.89 -5.26 -8.00
CA ILE A 76 3.36 -4.91 -9.33
C ILE A 76 4.36 -4.01 -10.06
N ALA A 77 4.87 -2.96 -9.42
CA ALA A 77 5.85 -2.05 -10.01
C ALA A 77 7.16 -2.75 -10.38
N GLU A 78 7.62 -3.72 -9.58
CA GLU A 78 8.77 -4.55 -9.92
C GLU A 78 8.51 -5.39 -11.17
N ALA A 79 7.35 -6.07 -11.24
CA ALA A 79 6.98 -6.88 -12.39
C ALA A 79 6.83 -6.05 -13.68
N GLU A 80 6.40 -4.80 -13.57
CA GLU A 80 6.32 -3.84 -14.67
C GLU A 80 7.65 -3.16 -15.01
N GLY A 81 8.73 -3.45 -14.24
CA GLY A 81 10.05 -2.91 -14.52
C GLY A 81 10.29 -1.46 -14.07
N PHE A 82 9.50 -0.92 -13.14
CA PHE A 82 9.70 0.45 -12.63
C PHE A 82 11.06 0.63 -11.93
N PHE A 83 11.64 -0.46 -11.40
CA PHE A 83 12.94 -0.46 -10.72
C PHE A 83 14.10 -0.91 -11.63
N LEU A 84 13.93 -0.84 -12.96
CA LEU A 84 15.01 -1.17 -13.91
C LEU A 84 16.12 -0.11 -13.92
N GLU A 85 15.78 1.13 -13.59
CA GLU A 85 16.75 2.23 -13.51
C GLU A 85 17.24 2.46 -12.08
N ARG A 86 18.49 2.91 -11.95
CA ARG A 86 19.10 3.28 -10.65
C ARG A 86 18.61 4.64 -10.19
N ARG A 87 17.32 4.77 -9.87
CA ARG A 87 16.73 6.03 -9.41
C ARG A 87 15.62 5.78 -8.39
N ASP A 88 15.41 6.78 -7.55
CA ASP A 88 14.24 6.84 -6.68
C ASP A 88 12.97 6.82 -7.53
N VAL A 89 12.00 6.01 -7.12
CA VAL A 89 10.74 5.82 -7.84
C VAL A 89 9.59 6.36 -7.01
N MET A 90 8.79 7.24 -7.61
CA MET A 90 7.50 7.62 -7.08
C MET A 90 6.44 6.73 -7.73
N LEU A 91 5.73 5.95 -6.92
CA LEU A 91 4.55 5.19 -7.34
C LEU A 91 3.31 6.03 -7.03
N PRO A 92 2.75 6.72 -8.04
CA PRO A 92 1.52 7.48 -7.85
C PRO A 92 0.33 6.52 -7.67
N PRO A 93 -0.86 7.05 -7.38
CA PRO A 93 -2.06 6.23 -7.37
C PRO A 93 -2.27 5.54 -8.72
N PHE A 94 -2.81 4.33 -8.73
CA PHE A 94 -3.11 3.57 -9.94
C PHE A 94 -4.38 4.09 -10.63
N VAL A 95 -4.30 5.35 -11.06
CA VAL A 95 -5.35 6.10 -11.75
C VAL A 95 -4.79 6.73 -13.01
N GLY A 96 -5.69 7.18 -13.90
CA GLY A 96 -5.29 7.83 -15.16
C GLY A 96 -4.34 6.95 -15.97
N PRO A 97 -3.09 7.37 -16.24
CA PRO A 97 -2.12 6.57 -17.01
C PRO A 97 -1.77 5.21 -16.39
N LEU A 98 -1.90 5.05 -15.07
CA LEU A 98 -1.61 3.79 -14.35
C LEU A 98 -2.86 2.98 -14.00
N ALA A 99 -4.03 3.37 -14.52
CA ALA A 99 -5.29 2.67 -14.22
C ALA A 99 -5.27 1.19 -14.64
N TYR A 100 -4.46 0.82 -15.64
CA TYR A 100 -4.29 -0.57 -16.07
C TYR A 100 -3.65 -1.48 -15.01
N LEU A 101 -3.00 -0.91 -13.99
CA LEU A 101 -2.42 -1.65 -12.86
C LEU A 101 -3.42 -1.88 -11.72
N PHE A 102 -4.52 -1.12 -11.70
CA PHE A 102 -5.54 -1.23 -10.65
C PHE A 102 -6.19 -2.62 -10.60
N PRO A 103 -6.58 -3.26 -11.72
CA PRO A 103 -7.14 -4.62 -11.69
C PRO A 103 -6.21 -5.67 -11.08
N LYS A 104 -4.90 -5.54 -11.28
CA LYS A 104 -3.90 -6.45 -10.66
C LYS A 104 -3.92 -6.32 -9.13
N LEU A 105 -4.19 -5.11 -8.64
CA LEU A 105 -4.27 -4.84 -7.21
C LEU A 105 -5.60 -5.33 -6.63
N GLU A 106 -6.71 -5.17 -7.36
CA GLU A 106 -8.00 -5.77 -7.01
C GLU A 106 -7.93 -7.30 -6.93
N GLU A 107 -7.27 -7.95 -7.91
CA GLU A 107 -7.08 -9.40 -7.91
C GLU A 107 -6.33 -9.86 -6.65
N ARG A 108 -5.24 -9.18 -6.29
CA ARG A 108 -4.48 -9.44 -5.05
C ARG A 108 -5.35 -9.24 -3.82
N PHE A 109 -6.14 -8.17 -3.80
CA PHE A 109 -7.07 -7.89 -2.70
C PHE A 109 -8.09 -9.01 -2.54
N HIS A 110 -8.73 -9.48 -3.62
CA HIS A 110 -9.70 -10.56 -3.57
C HIS A 110 -9.09 -11.88 -3.09
N VAL A 111 -7.88 -12.21 -3.56
CA VAL A 111 -7.17 -13.43 -3.13
C VAL A 111 -6.80 -13.38 -1.66
N GLU A 112 -6.32 -12.24 -1.17
CA GLU A 112 -5.90 -12.08 0.23
C GLU A 112 -7.01 -11.59 1.16
N GLN A 113 -8.23 -11.32 0.66
CA GLN A 113 -9.30 -10.68 1.42
C GLN A 113 -9.64 -11.44 2.70
N ALA A 114 -9.73 -12.77 2.61
CA ALA A 114 -10.00 -13.64 3.75
C ALA A 114 -8.87 -13.58 4.79
N THR A 115 -7.61 -13.62 4.33
CA THR A 115 -6.44 -13.51 5.21
C THR A 115 -6.37 -12.16 5.90
N ILE A 116 -6.66 -11.08 5.19
CA ILE A 116 -6.67 -9.72 5.76
C ILE A 116 -7.79 -9.59 6.80
N ARG A 117 -8.97 -10.17 6.52
CA ARG A 117 -10.06 -10.21 7.50
C ARG A 117 -9.64 -10.95 8.76
N GLU A 118 -9.02 -12.13 8.65
CA GLU A 118 -8.52 -12.86 9.82
C GLU A 118 -7.40 -12.13 10.57
N ASP A 119 -6.48 -11.47 9.86
CA ASP A 119 -5.46 -10.61 10.49
C ASP A 119 -6.08 -9.43 11.24
N VAL A 120 -7.13 -8.83 10.67
CA VAL A 120 -7.92 -7.80 11.33
C VAL A 120 -8.60 -8.37 12.57
N LYS A 121 -9.33 -9.49 12.49
CA LYS A 121 -9.96 -10.12 13.66
C LYS A 121 -8.95 -10.41 14.76
N ARG A 122 -7.81 -10.99 14.40
CA ARG A 122 -6.75 -11.36 15.35
C ARG A 122 -6.12 -10.15 16.05
N ARG A 123 -5.87 -9.06 15.32
CA ARG A 123 -5.18 -7.88 15.87
C ARG A 123 -6.11 -6.87 16.51
N VAL A 124 -7.35 -6.81 16.04
CA VAL A 124 -8.32 -5.77 16.38
C VAL A 124 -9.43 -6.30 17.30
N GLY A 125 -9.58 -7.63 17.40
CA GLY A 125 -10.52 -8.30 18.29
C GLY A 125 -11.98 -8.17 17.87
N VAL A 126 -12.23 -7.98 16.57
CA VAL A 126 -13.58 -7.89 15.96
C VAL A 126 -14.00 -9.24 15.42
#